data_AF-A0A059EAQ3-F1
#
_entry.id   AF-A0A059EAQ3-F1
#
_cell.length_a   1.000
_cell.length_b   1.000
_cell.length_c   1.000
_cell.angle_alpha   90.00
_cell.angle_beta   90.00
_cell.angle_gamma   90.00
#
_symmetry.space_group_name_H-M   'P 1'
#
loop_
_entity.id
_entity.type
_entity.pdbx_description
1 polymer ?
#
loop_
_entity_poly.entity_id
_entity_poly.type
_entity_poly.pdbx_seq_one_letter_code
_entity_poly.pdbx_strand_id
1 'polypeptide(L)' 'MCLPIDDAAMLCWLKSQKSVLEAWRNELTERPDTTDTMINRVEQHYTWLSEEISRLDVHRQAA' A
#
# COMPACT_ATOMS: atom_id res chain seq x y z
N MET A 1 7.80 -16.56 -21.86
CA MET A 1 6.58 -16.84 -21.10
C MET A 1 6.69 -16.10 -19.78
N CYS A 2 5.95 -15.00 -19.61
CA CYS A 2 5.81 -14.38 -18.29
C CYS A 2 4.89 -15.32 -17.51
N LEU A 3 5.42 -15.98 -16.47
CA LEU A 3 4.58 -16.71 -15.53
C LEU A 3 3.57 -15.70 -14.96
N PRO A 4 2.27 -16.02 -14.90
CA PRO A 4 1.34 -15.21 -14.13
C PRO A 4 1.92 -15.18 -12.72
N ILE A 5 2.33 -13.98 -12.29
CA ILE A 5 2.62 -13.75 -10.89
C ILE A 5 1.40 -14.29 -10.13
N ASP A 6 1.64 -15.15 -9.15
CA ASP A 6 0.55 -15.66 -8.33
C ASP A 6 -0.16 -14.46 -7.68
N ASP A 7 -1.36 -14.15 -8.18
CA ASP A 7 -2.16 -13.02 -7.74
C ASP A 7 -2.42 -13.08 -6.23
N ALA A 8 -2.38 -14.27 -5.60
CA ALA A 8 -2.47 -14.42 -4.15
C ALA A 8 -1.22 -13.90 -3.43
N ALA A 9 -0.05 -14.35 -3.87
CA ALA A 9 1.23 -13.98 -3.27
C ALA A 9 1.50 -12.48 -3.46
N MET A 10 1.20 -11.95 -4.65
CA MET A 10 1.29 -10.53 -4.95
C MET A 10 0.33 -9.71 -4.09
N LEU A 11 -0.94 -10.11 -3.98
CA LEU A 11 -1.91 -9.39 -3.16
C LEU A 11 -1.53 -9.43 -1.67
N CYS A 12 -1.01 -10.56 -1.17
CA CYS A 12 -0.48 -10.67 0.19
C CYS A 12 0.71 -9.73 0.42
N TRP A 13 1.63 -9.68 -0.55
CA TRP A 13 2.76 -8.75 -0.51
C TRP A 13 2.31 -7.29 -0.51
N LEU A 14 1.36 -6.90 -1.38
CA LEU A 14 0.79 -5.55 -1.42
C LEU A 14 0.11 -5.17 -0.10
N LYS A 15 -0.68 -6.08 0.50
CA LYS A 15 -1.29 -5.88 1.83
C LYS A 15 -0.22 -5.66 2.91
N SER A 16 0.91 -6.36 2.82
CA SER A 16 2.05 -6.14 3.73
C SER A 16 2.71 -4.77 3.51
N GLN A 17 2.89 -4.34 2.25
CA GLN A 17 3.41 -3.00 1.94
C GLN A 17 2.50 -1.90 2.47
N LYS A 18 1.17 -2.10 2.44
CA LYS A 18 0.21 -1.16 3.02
C LYS A 18 0.41 -0.98 4.53
N SER A 19 0.63 -2.07 5.27
CA SER A 19 0.93 -2.00 6.71
C SER A 19 2.25 -1.28 7.01
N VAL A 20 3.26 -1.42 6.15
CA VAL A 20 4.52 -0.66 6.28
C VAL A 20 4.28 0.84 6.10
N LEU A 21 3.49 1.23 5.10
CA LEU A 21 3.14 2.65 4.88
C LEU A 21 2.33 3.23 6.05
N GLU A 22 1.44 2.44 6.64
CA GLU A 22 0.69 2.84 7.84
C GLU A 22 1.61 3.08 9.04
N ALA A 23 2.59 2.20 9.26
CA ALA A 23 3.59 2.37 10.31
C ALA A 23 4.44 3.63 10.07
N TRP A 24 4.92 3.83 8.84
CA TRP A 24 5.68 5.03 8.47
C TRP A 24 4.89 6.31 8.64
N ARG A 25 3.60 6.32 8.32
CA ARG A 25 2.74 7.47 8.58
C ARG A 25 2.72 7.82 10.07
N ASN A 26 2.51 6.82 10.93
CA ASN A 26 2.46 7.04 12.37
C ASN A 26 3.81 7.57 12.89
N GLU A 27 4.92 6.98 12.46
CA GLU A 27 6.26 7.44 12.82
C GLU A 27 6.54 8.89 12.37
N LEU A 28 6.09 9.26 11.17
CA LEU A 28 6.29 10.62 10.65
C LEU A 28 5.55 11.66 11.48
N THR A 29 4.38 11.34 12.03
CA THR A 29 3.63 12.27 12.90
C THR A 29 4.30 12.51 14.26
N GLU A 30 5.16 11.59 14.71
CA GLU A 30 5.87 11.70 15.99
C GLU A 30 7.20 12.47 15.89
N ARG A 31 7.66 12.74 14.65
CA ARG A 31 8.96 13.36 14.39
C ARG A 31 8.85 14.88 14.18
N PRO A 32 9.58 15.70 14.94
CA PRO A 32 9.48 17.17 14.87
C PRO A 32 10.10 17.77 13.61
N ASP A 33 10.93 17.03 12.88
CA ASP A 33 11.58 17.43 11.62
C ASP A 33 10.78 17.02 10.37
N THR A 34 9.66 16.31 10.56
CA THR A 34 8.79 15.92 9.45
C THR A 34 8.10 17.15 8.86
N THR A 35 8.14 17.24 7.53
CA THR A 35 7.40 18.27 6.79
C THR A 35 6.03 17.74 6.33
N ASP A 36 5.05 18.63 6.20
CA ASP A 36 3.73 18.31 5.61
C ASP A 36 3.86 17.65 4.24
N THR A 37 4.86 18.03 3.45
CA THR A 37 5.14 17.41 2.15
C THR A 37 5.50 15.93 2.28
N MET A 38 6.27 15.55 3.30
CA MET A 38 6.63 14.14 3.54
C MET A 38 5.41 13.33 3.97
N ILE A 39 4.60 13.87 4.89
CA ILE A 39 3.34 13.24 5.34
C ILE A 39 2.41 13.04 4.15
N ASN A 40 2.20 14.08 3.36
CA ASN A 40 1.32 14.04 2.19
C ASN A 40 1.77 12.98 1.15
N ARG A 41 3.08 12.81 0.94
CA ARG A 41 3.58 11.77 0.01
C ARG A 41 3.27 10.36 0.50
N VAL A 42 3.45 10.10 1.79
CA VAL A 42 3.12 8.78 2.37
C VAL A 42 1.61 8.54 2.34
N GLU A 43 0.80 9.54 2.65
CA GLU A 43 -0.66 9.44 2.57
C GLU A 43 -1.18 9.19 1.15
N GLN A 44 -0.60 9.88 0.15
CA GLN A 44 -0.93 9.64 -1.25
C GLN A 44 -0.58 8.21 -1.67
N HIS A 45 0.59 7.71 -1.27
CA HIS A 45 0.98 6.33 -1.55
C HIS A 45 0.08 5.30 -0.84
N TYR A 46 -0.25 5.54 0.42
CA TYR A 46 -1.14 4.67 1.19
C TYR A 46 -2.55 4.62 0.59
N THR A 47 -3.07 5.77 0.15
CA THR A 47 -4.38 5.87 -0.51
C THR A 47 -4.38 5.13 -1.83
N TRP A 48 -3.41 5.41 -2.71
CA TRP A 48 -3.27 4.72 -3.99
C TRP A 48 -3.17 3.20 -3.82
N LEU A 49 -2.31 2.73 -2.91
CA LEU A 49 -2.13 1.30 -2.67
C LEU A 49 -3.40 0.65 -2.10
N SER A 50 -4.16 1.36 -1.27
CA SER A 50 -5.44 0.86 -0.74
C SER A 50 -6.49 0.67 -1.85
N GLU A 51 -6.56 1.61 -2.79
CA GLU A 51 -7.45 1.51 -3.97
C GLU A 51 -7.00 0.37 -4.89
N GLU A 52 -5.69 0.23 -5.11
CA GLU A 52 -5.09 -0.83 -5.92
C GLU A 52 -5.43 -2.22 -5.38
N ILE A 53 -5.19 -2.43 -4.08
CA ILE A 53 -5.53 -3.68 -3.38
C ILE A 53 -7.03 -3.96 -3.49
N SER A 54 -7.88 -2.95 -3.29
CA SER A 54 -9.33 -3.13 -3.37
C SER A 54 -9.78 -3.58 -4.75
N ARG A 55 -9.20 -3.00 -5.81
CA ARG A 55 -9.48 -3.40 -7.19
C ARG A 55 -9.02 -4.82 -7.48
N LEU A 56 -7.82 -5.19 -7.05
CA LEU A 56 -7.25 -6.53 -7.26
C LEU A 56 -8.03 -7.61 -6.47
N ASP A 57 -8.46 -7.32 -5.25
CA ASP A 57 -9.27 -8.26 -4.44
C ASP A 57 -10.62 -8.56 -5.11
N VAL A 58 -11.27 -7.54 -5.68
CA VAL A 58 -12.52 -7.71 -6.45
C VAL A 58 -12.30 -8.57 -7.70
N HIS A 59 -11.23 -8.34 -8.47
CA HIS A 59 -10.92 -9.16 -9.65
C HIS A 59 -10.66 -10.62 -9.28
N ARG A 60 -10.00 -10.87 -8.15
CA ARG A 60 -9.75 -12.21 -7.64
C ARG A 60 -11.05 -12.92 -7.21
N GLN A 61 -12.00 -12.22 -6.60
CA GLN A 61 -13.29 -12.82 -6.21
C GLN A 61 -14.18 -13.19 -7.40
N ALA A 62 -13.96 -12.56 -8.55
CA ALA A 62 -14.73 -12.79 -9.78
C ALA A 62 -14.13 -13.87 -10.69
N ALA A 63 -12.92 -14.37 -10.40
CA ALA A 63 -12.20 -15.41 -11.16
C ALA A 63 -12.34 -16.79 -10.52
#